data_AF-A0A1Y4LJR4-F1
#
_entry.id   AF-A0A1Y4LJR4-F1
#
_cell.length_a   1.000
_cell.length_b   1.000
_cell.length_c   1.000
_cell.angle_alpha   90.00
_cell.angle_beta   90.00
_cell.angle_gamma   90.00
#
_symmetry.space_group_name_H-M   'P 1'
#
loop_
_entity.id
_entity.type
_entity.pdbx_description
1 polymer ?
#
loop_
_entity_poly.entity_id
_entity_poly.type
_entity_poly.pdbx_seq_one_letter_code
_entity_poly.pdbx_strand_id
1 'polypeptide(L)'
;MCIYHSVALRNAVVEENLWCIDAVIRRNHALMQSAHLDYDDVYQWLALRMIQAVATFDPDKGVLRQHLFAQLHYELLKCKGSQRKYGFADAPWDLRGAVVSLECLAECNPDWELQIAA
;
A
#
# COMPACT_ATOMS: atom_id res chain seq x y z
N MET A 1 10.23 -10.42 -22.56
CA MET A 1 10.92 -9.25 -23.17
C MET A 1 10.14 -8.02 -22.75
N CYS A 2 10.77 -6.93 -22.29
CA CYS A 2 10.03 -5.72 -21.88
C CYS A 2 9.48 -5.01 -23.14
N ILE A 3 8.16 -5.05 -23.35
CA ILE A 3 7.55 -4.68 -24.65
C ILE A 3 7.50 -3.16 -24.83
N TYR A 4 7.59 -2.41 -23.73
CA TYR A 4 7.60 -0.96 -23.77
C TYR A 4 9.03 -0.44 -23.93
N HIS A 5 9.43 -0.27 -25.19
CA HIS A 5 10.80 0.11 -25.58
C HIS A 5 11.19 1.55 -25.24
N SER A 6 10.23 2.41 -24.84
CA SER A 6 10.51 3.79 -24.41
C SER A 6 9.87 4.10 -23.05
N VAL A 7 10.46 5.07 -22.34
CA VAL A 7 9.89 5.62 -21.10
C VAL A 7 8.51 6.23 -21.37
N ALA A 8 8.36 6.98 -22.47
CA ALA A 8 7.10 7.63 -22.83
C ALA A 8 5.95 6.63 -23.01
N LEU A 9 6.21 5.51 -23.69
CA LEU A 9 5.18 4.49 -23.90
C LEU A 9 4.82 3.79 -22.58
N ARG A 10 5.78 3.53 -21.69
CA ARG A 10 5.50 3.01 -20.35
C ARG A 10 4.64 3.97 -19.54
N ASN A 11 4.98 5.26 -19.57
CA ASN A 11 4.23 6.28 -18.83
C ASN A 11 2.80 6.40 -19.34
N ALA A 12 2.60 6.43 -20.66
CA ALA A 12 1.27 6.45 -21.25
C ALA A 12 0.42 5.25 -20.78
N VAL A 13 0.99 4.04 -20.80
CA VAL A 13 0.30 2.85 -20.31
C VAL A 13 -0.01 2.92 -18.82
N VAL A 14 0.90 3.44 -17.99
CA VAL A 14 0.62 3.65 -16.56
C VAL A 14 -0.51 4.65 -16.37
N GLU A 15 -0.45 5.81 -17.03
CA GLU A 15 -1.44 6.89 -16.96
C GLU A 15 -2.83 6.40 -17.39
N GLU A 16 -2.94 5.67 -18.49
CA GLU A 16 -4.17 5.05 -18.97
C GLU A 16 -4.80 4.05 -17.98
N ASN A 17 -3.99 3.48 -17.08
CA ASN A 17 -4.41 2.45 -16.13
C ASN A 17 -4.49 2.93 -14.68
N LEU A 18 -4.20 4.20 -14.36
CA LEU A 18 -4.22 4.72 -12.98
C LEU A 18 -5.56 4.47 -12.26
N TRP A 19 -6.68 4.52 -12.99
CA TRP A 19 -8.02 4.23 -12.45
C TRP A 19 -8.14 2.83 -11.81
N CYS A 20 -7.27 1.87 -12.18
CA CYS A 20 -7.24 0.53 -11.58
C CYS A 20 -6.89 0.60 -10.09
N ILE A 21 -6.09 1.60 -9.66
CA ILE A 21 -5.72 1.81 -8.26
C ILE A 21 -6.98 2.16 -7.46
N ASP A 22 -7.74 3.16 -7.90
CA ASP A 22 -8.98 3.58 -7.24
C ASP A 22 -10.02 2.45 -7.21
N ALA A 23 -10.08 1.63 -8.27
CA ALA A 23 -10.95 0.47 -8.31
C ALA A 23 -10.55 -0.59 -7.26
N VAL A 24 -9.26 -0.85 -7.08
CA VAL A 24 -8.74 -1.77 -6.06
C VAL A 24 -9.00 -1.24 -4.65
N ILE A 25 -8.70 0.03 -4.38
CA ILE A 25 -8.93 0.64 -3.06
C ILE A 25 -10.41 0.60 -2.71
N ARG A 26 -11.31 1.06 -3.60
CA ARG A 26 -12.76 1.04 -3.36
C ARG A 26 -13.30 -0.36 -3.09
N ARG A 27 -12.86 -1.36 -3.87
CA ARG A 27 -13.30 -2.75 -3.67
C ARG A 27 -12.81 -3.34 -2.34
N ASN A 28 -11.76 -2.79 -1.75
CA ASN A 28 -11.17 -3.25 -0.50
C ASN A 28 -11.34 -2.22 0.64
N HIS A 29 -12.37 -1.36 0.57
CA HIS A 29 -12.60 -0.31 1.57
C HIS A 29 -12.72 -0.84 3.01
N ALA A 30 -13.33 -2.01 3.22
CA ALA A 30 -13.41 -2.63 4.54
C ALA A 30 -12.02 -2.99 5.10
N LEU A 31 -11.08 -3.39 4.25
CA LEU A 31 -9.69 -3.62 4.65
C LEU A 31 -9.00 -2.29 5.00
N MET A 32 -9.18 -1.26 4.19
CA MET A 32 -8.63 0.09 4.45
C MET A 32 -9.04 0.59 5.84
N GLN A 33 -10.34 0.49 6.15
CA GLN A 33 -10.88 0.91 7.43
C GLN A 33 -10.37 0.07 8.60
N SER A 34 -10.48 -1.26 8.50
CA SER A 34 -10.10 -2.16 9.61
C SER A 34 -8.60 -2.16 9.91
N ALA A 35 -7.77 -1.91 8.91
CA ALA A 35 -6.33 -1.79 9.08
C ALA A 35 -5.86 -0.35 9.35
N HIS A 36 -6.76 0.63 9.42
CA HIS A 36 -6.45 2.06 9.56
C HIS A 36 -5.37 2.51 8.57
N LEU A 37 -5.58 2.20 7.28
CA LEU A 37 -4.68 2.60 6.22
C LEU A 37 -5.04 4.00 5.74
N ASP A 38 -4.02 4.83 5.57
CA ASP A 38 -4.17 6.13 4.92
C ASP A 38 -4.37 5.94 3.40
N TYR A 39 -5.27 6.75 2.83
CA TYR A 39 -5.62 6.64 1.42
C TYR A 39 -4.46 7.04 0.51
N ASP A 40 -3.81 8.17 0.81
CA ASP A 40 -2.76 8.73 -0.04
C ASP A 40 -1.51 7.85 0.01
N ASP A 41 -1.15 7.34 1.20
CA ASP A 41 -0.03 6.40 1.35
C ASP A 41 -0.26 5.12 0.56
N VAL A 42 -1.46 4.52 0.67
CA VAL A 42 -1.81 3.32 -0.10
C VAL A 42 -1.79 3.61 -1.59
N TYR A 43 -2.36 4.75 -2.02
CA TYR A 43 -2.35 5.14 -3.43
C TYR A 43 -0.92 5.22 -3.97
N GLN A 44 0.00 5.87 -3.24
CA GLN A 44 1.41 5.99 -3.63
C GLN A 44 2.08 4.61 -3.76
N TRP A 45 1.89 3.71 -2.79
CA TRP A 45 2.45 2.37 -2.85
C TRP A 45 1.93 1.55 -4.03
N LEU A 46 0.62 1.65 -4.29
CA LEU A 46 -0.02 1.01 -5.43
C LEU A 46 0.46 1.58 -6.77
N ALA A 47 0.68 2.90 -6.86
CA ALA A 47 1.24 3.55 -8.04
C ALA A 47 2.67 3.07 -8.33
N LEU A 48 3.53 3.00 -7.32
CA LEU A 48 4.88 2.45 -7.46
C LEU A 48 4.85 0.99 -7.94
N ARG A 49 3.94 0.17 -7.38
CA ARG A 49 3.77 -1.21 -7.83
C ARG A 49 3.29 -1.29 -9.28
N MET A 50 2.37 -0.43 -9.69
CA MET A 50 1.88 -0.38 -11.08
C MET A 50 3.02 -0.08 -12.05
N ILE A 51 3.86 0.92 -11.75
CA ILE A 51 5.02 1.28 -12.59
C ILE A 51 5.93 0.06 -12.78
N GLN A 52 6.23 -0.66 -11.68
CA GLN A 52 7.03 -1.88 -11.73
C GLN A 52 6.35 -3.02 -12.50
N ALA A 53 5.04 -3.19 -12.32
CA ALA A 53 4.25 -4.23 -12.98
C ALA A 53 4.24 -4.00 -14.50
N VAL A 54 3.98 -2.76 -14.95
CA VAL A 54 4.05 -2.39 -16.37
C VAL A 54 5.46 -2.58 -16.93
N ALA A 55 6.50 -2.19 -16.19
CA ALA A 55 7.89 -2.32 -16.63
C ALA A 55 8.38 -3.78 -16.73
N THR A 56 7.73 -4.72 -16.05
CA THR A 56 8.12 -6.15 -16.05
C THR A 56 7.09 -7.05 -16.71
N PHE A 57 6.04 -6.46 -17.29
CA PHE A 57 4.94 -7.19 -17.89
C PHE A 57 5.40 -7.98 -19.13
N ASP A 58 4.90 -9.22 -19.20
CA ASP A 58 5.17 -10.17 -20.26
C ASP A 58 3.83 -10.59 -20.88
N PRO A 59 3.45 -10.08 -22.06
CA PRO A 59 2.14 -10.38 -22.65
C PRO A 59 2.00 -11.82 -23.12
N ASP A 60 3.08 -12.57 -23.26
CA ASP A 60 3.01 -14.02 -23.46
C ASP A 60 2.42 -14.74 -22.23
N LYS A 61 2.44 -14.09 -21.05
CA LYS A 61 1.91 -14.61 -19.78
C LYS A 61 0.47 -14.15 -19.48
N GLY A 62 -0.19 -13.42 -20.38
CA GLY A 62 -1.60 -13.08 -20.26
C GLY A 62 -1.92 -11.60 -20.50
N VAL A 63 -3.06 -11.14 -19.95
CA VAL A 63 -3.60 -9.79 -20.20
C VAL A 63 -3.09 -8.80 -19.17
N LEU A 64 -2.58 -7.65 -19.62
CA LEU A 64 -2.02 -6.59 -18.75
C LEU A 64 -2.97 -6.21 -17.61
N ARG A 65 -4.24 -5.94 -17.92
CA ARG A 65 -5.23 -5.53 -16.91
C ARG A 65 -5.39 -6.56 -15.78
N GLN A 66 -5.42 -7.85 -16.10
CA GLN A 66 -5.52 -8.90 -15.10
C GLN A 66 -4.23 -8.97 -14.26
N HIS A 67 -3.07 -8.82 -14.91
CA HIS A 67 -1.79 -8.72 -14.23
C HIS A 67 -1.75 -7.53 -13.27
N LEU A 68 -2.16 -6.33 -13.70
CA LEU A 68 -2.22 -5.13 -12.86
C LEU A 68 -3.13 -5.33 -11.65
N PHE A 69 -4.36 -5.82 -11.84
CA PHE A 69 -5.26 -6.07 -10.70
C PHE A 69 -4.67 -7.06 -9.70
N ALA A 70 -4.02 -8.12 -10.17
CA ALA A 70 -3.34 -9.07 -9.29
C ALA A 70 -2.20 -8.39 -8.51
N GLN A 71 -1.31 -7.65 -9.20
CA GLN A 71 -0.19 -6.96 -8.57
C GLN A 71 -0.64 -5.92 -7.54
N LEU A 72 -1.64 -5.12 -7.88
CA LEU A 72 -2.22 -4.10 -7.00
C LEU A 72 -2.89 -4.73 -5.78
N HIS A 73 -3.64 -5.81 -5.95
CA HIS A 73 -4.26 -6.49 -4.82
C HIS A 73 -3.23 -7.06 -3.85
N TYR A 74 -2.17 -7.71 -4.35
CA TYR A 74 -1.10 -8.20 -3.50
C TYR A 74 -0.35 -7.08 -2.78
N GLU A 75 -0.08 -5.95 -3.43
CA GLU A 75 0.59 -4.83 -2.78
C GLU A 75 -0.30 -4.16 -1.72
N LEU A 76 -1.61 -4.04 -1.97
CA LEU A 76 -2.55 -3.55 -0.96
C LEU A 76 -2.52 -4.43 0.30
N LEU A 77 -2.49 -5.76 0.13
CA LEU A 77 -2.36 -6.69 1.25
C LEU A 77 -1.05 -6.51 2.03
N LYS A 78 -0.01 -5.95 1.41
CA LYS A 78 1.23 -5.63 2.13
C LYS A 78 1.19 -4.31 2.89
N CYS A 79 0.34 -3.37 2.48
CA CYS A 79 0.23 -2.07 3.14
C CYS A 79 -0.23 -2.21 4.61
N LYS A 80 -0.94 -3.29 4.97
CA LYS A 80 -1.31 -3.58 6.36
C LYS A 80 -0.16 -4.08 7.25
N GLY A 81 0.98 -4.44 6.66
CA GLY A 81 2.13 -4.93 7.41
C GLY A 81 2.72 -3.81 8.26
N SER A 82 3.19 -4.16 9.46
CA SER A 82 3.81 -3.23 10.42
C SER A 82 4.89 -2.34 9.80
N GLN A 83 5.72 -2.90 8.90
CA GLN A 83 6.77 -2.16 8.20
C GLN A 83 6.21 -1.01 7.35
N ARG A 84 5.11 -1.25 6.62
CA ARG A 84 4.49 -0.23 5.74
C ARG A 84 3.61 0.74 6.50
N LYS A 85 2.98 0.28 7.58
CA LYS A 85 2.06 1.09 8.39
C LYS A 85 2.78 2.00 9.40
N TYR A 86 3.89 1.53 9.98
CA TYR A 86 4.58 2.21 11.08
C TYR A 86 6.05 2.52 10.79
N GLY A 87 6.62 2.05 9.68
CA GLY A 87 8.01 2.30 9.32
C GLY A 87 9.04 1.49 10.12
N PHE A 88 8.61 0.50 10.92
CA PHE A 88 9.52 -0.32 11.71
C PHE A 88 10.21 -1.37 10.84
N ALA A 89 11.49 -1.15 10.52
CA ALA A 89 12.35 -2.17 9.93
C ALA A 89 12.46 -3.37 10.90
N ASP A 90 12.31 -4.59 10.39
CA ASP A 90 12.42 -5.86 11.14
C ASP A 90 11.35 -6.17 12.20
N ALA A 91 10.27 -5.38 12.26
CA ALA A 91 9.12 -5.73 13.10
C ALA A 91 8.40 -7.02 12.62
N PRO A 92 7.81 -7.81 13.54
CA PRO A 92 6.84 -8.84 13.19
C PRO A 92 5.77 -8.27 12.27
N TRP A 93 5.30 -9.06 11.30
CA TRP A 93 4.34 -8.60 10.29
C TRP A 93 3.11 -7.90 10.88
N ASP A 94 2.63 -8.42 12.00
CA ASP A 94 1.45 -7.96 12.69
C ASP A 94 1.82 -7.43 14.08
N LEU A 95 1.55 -6.14 14.29
CA LEU A 95 1.74 -5.44 15.56
C LEU A 95 0.40 -4.89 16.08
N ARG A 96 -0.72 -5.52 15.73
CA ARG A 96 -2.04 -5.11 16.24
C ARG A 96 -2.03 -5.03 17.76
N GLY A 97 -2.39 -3.85 18.28
CA GLY A 97 -2.43 -3.56 19.72
C GLY A 97 -1.08 -3.24 20.36
N ALA A 98 0.04 -3.35 19.63
CA ALA A 98 1.36 -3.00 20.15
C ALA A 98 1.77 -1.55 19.87
N VAL A 99 1.04 -0.86 18.97
CA VAL A 99 1.27 0.55 18.61
C VAL A 99 0.04 1.37 18.98
N VAL A 100 0.25 2.48 19.69
CA VAL A 100 -0.78 3.43 20.13
C VAL A 100 -0.34 4.86 19.78
N SER A 101 -1.28 5.72 19.38
CA SER A 101 -0.99 7.15 19.16
C SER A 101 -0.75 7.85 20.50
N LEU A 102 0.16 8.82 20.52
CA LEU A 102 0.38 9.70 21.66
C LEU A 102 -0.89 10.47 22.04
N GLU A 103 -1.71 10.86 21.06
CA GLU A 103 -2.98 11.55 21.30
C GLU A 103 -3.96 10.64 22.05
N CYS A 104 -4.06 9.37 21.63
CA CYS A 104 -4.91 8.38 22.29
C CYS A 104 -4.44 8.12 23.74
N LEU A 105 -3.12 8.11 23.97
CA LEU A 105 -2.52 8.01 25.30
C LEU A 105 -2.88 9.21 26.18
N ALA A 106 -2.74 10.42 25.65
CA ALA A 106 -3.09 11.66 26.34
C ALA A 106 -4.58 11.76 26.69
N GLU A 107 -5.46 11.28 25.81
CA GLU A 107 -6.91 11.22 26.06
C GLU A 107 -7.27 10.19 27.14
N CYS A 108 -6.58 9.04 27.17
CA CYS A 108 -6.86 7.97 28.12
C CYS A 108 -6.29 8.24 29.52
N ASN A 109 -5.15 8.91 29.60
CA ASN A 109 -4.49 9.23 30.87
C ASN A 109 -3.64 10.51 30.71
N PRO A 110 -4.05 11.65 31.28
CA PRO A 110 -3.28 12.90 31.20
C PRO A 110 -1.84 12.80 31.73
N ASP A 111 -1.58 11.87 32.65
CA ASP A 111 -0.28 11.67 33.31
C ASP A 111 0.52 10.50 32.71
N TRP A 112 0.19 10.08 31.48
CA TRP A 112 0.81 8.92 30.84
C TRP A 112 2.34 9.02 30.70
N GLU A 113 2.88 10.23 30.54
CA GLU A 113 4.32 10.48 30.42
C GLU A 113 5.09 10.04 31.67
N LEU A 114 4.49 10.24 32.86
CA LEU A 114 5.10 9.86 34.13
C LEU A 114 5.17 8.34 34.32
N GLN A 115 4.30 7.58 33.65
CA GLN A 115 4.24 6.11 33.77
C GLN A 115 5.25 5.40 32.86
N ILE A 116 5.67 6.02 31.76
CA ILE A 116 6.66 5.45 30.83
C ILE A 116 8.09 5.78 31.26
N ALA A 117 8.28 6.86 32.03
CA ALA A 117 9.59 7.31 32.49
C ALA A 117 10.12 6.58 33.76
N ALA A 118 9.35 5.65 34.35
CA ALA A 118 9.68 4.89 35.55
C ALA A 118 10.15 3.46 35.22
#